data_AF-V6K8W3-F1
#
_entry.id   AF-V6K8W3-F1
#
_cell.length_a   1.000
_cell.length_b   1.000
_cell.length_c   1.000
_cell.angle_alpha   90.00
_cell.angle_beta   90.00
_cell.angle_gamma   90.00
#
_symmetry.space_group_name_H-M   'P 1'
#
loop_
_entity.id
_entity.type
_entity.pdbx_description
1 polymer ?
#
loop_
_entity_poly.entity_id
_entity_poly.type
_entity_poly.pdbx_seq_one_letter_code
_entity_poly.pdbx_strand_id
1 'polypeptide(L)'
;MAGIDPTVPTPAHTVAPTPHAPGATASPDAAPVPAPNTPAPGTLLQDRLAGWVSDLTTLHELTERLSRTHALEPALHELLRAGAALVGARRGLVALEPGDGLGPRTTLGLGLGRADLGHIETVPRGALPYDTGTTTEIVHPDLLAEDGLDPRHREVAARLGYAASYALPLASQTAGRLGAAVWLYDEPAEPHERQRHLAGLYVRHATEHLARLVEVERTRARVATITEE
;
A
#
# COMPACT_ATOMS: atom_id res chain seq x y z
N MET A 1 11.73 -20.44 -35.98
CA MET A 1 13.12 -20.85 -35.73
C MET A 1 13.91 -19.62 -35.31
N ALA A 2 14.06 -19.43 -34.00
CA ALA A 2 15.01 -18.50 -33.39
C ALA A 2 15.22 -19.03 -31.97
N GLY A 3 16.34 -19.72 -31.77
CA GLY A 3 16.72 -20.29 -30.49
C GLY A 3 17.31 -19.20 -29.59
N ILE A 4 16.97 -19.29 -28.31
CA ILE A 4 17.80 -18.79 -27.23
C ILE A 4 17.78 -19.86 -26.14
N ASP A 5 18.88 -20.59 -26.08
CA ASP A 5 19.23 -21.51 -25.02
C ASP A 5 20.07 -20.71 -24.01
N PRO A 6 19.61 -20.44 -22.78
CA PRO A 6 20.47 -19.92 -21.74
C PRO A 6 21.14 -21.11 -21.05
N THR A 7 22.37 -21.42 -21.48
CA THR A 7 23.30 -22.26 -20.73
C THR A 7 23.64 -21.57 -19.42
N VAL A 8 22.91 -21.91 -18.36
CA VAL A 8 23.25 -21.55 -16.99
C VAL A 8 24.43 -22.44 -16.55
N PRO A 9 25.59 -21.90 -16.18
CA PRO A 9 26.63 -22.71 -15.57
C PRO A 9 26.22 -23.12 -14.15
N THR A 10 26.30 -24.41 -13.86
CA THR A 10 26.10 -25.00 -12.53
C THR A 10 27.20 -24.49 -11.57
N PRO A 11 26.88 -24.04 -10.34
CA PRO A 11 27.92 -23.73 -9.37
C PRO A 11 28.63 -25.02 -8.92
N ALA A 12 29.92 -25.12 -9.22
CA ALA A 12 30.78 -26.21 -8.82
C ALA A 12 31.38 -25.94 -7.44
N HIS A 13 30.72 -26.42 -6.37
CA HIS A 13 31.36 -26.53 -5.05
C HIS A 13 30.98 -27.86 -4.38
N THR A 14 31.59 -28.95 -4.85
CA THR A 14 31.76 -30.16 -4.06
C THR A 14 33.22 -30.21 -3.63
N VAL A 15 33.52 -29.72 -2.43
CA VAL A 15 34.75 -30.09 -1.73
C VAL A 15 34.43 -31.31 -0.88
N ALA A 16 34.97 -32.47 -1.28
CA ALA A 16 34.91 -33.69 -0.49
C ALA A 16 35.94 -33.65 0.66
N PRO A 17 35.71 -34.39 1.75
CA PRO A 17 36.49 -34.27 2.99
C PRO A 17 37.84 -35.00 2.88
N THR A 18 38.91 -34.41 3.43
CA THR A 18 40.19 -35.09 3.61
C THR A 18 40.19 -35.98 4.86
N PRO A 19 40.92 -37.11 4.87
CA PRO A 19 40.81 -38.12 5.91
C PRO A 19 41.65 -37.81 7.16
N HIS A 20 41.17 -38.32 8.30
CA HIS A 20 41.86 -38.35 9.58
C HIS A 20 43.13 -39.21 9.55
N ALA A 21 44.16 -38.77 10.27
CA ALA A 21 45.24 -39.63 10.78
C ALA A 21 45.16 -39.68 12.33
N PRO A 22 45.49 -40.82 12.97
CA PRO A 22 45.20 -41.05 14.38
C PRO A 22 46.39 -40.70 15.29
N GLY A 23 46.11 -40.10 16.45
CA GLY A 23 47.15 -39.84 17.43
C GLY A 23 46.62 -39.39 18.79
N ALA A 24 46.48 -40.36 19.70
CA ALA A 24 46.68 -40.25 21.15
C ALA A 24 45.74 -39.37 22.00
N THR A 25 44.82 -40.06 22.67
CA THR A 25 44.51 -39.98 24.12
C THR A 25 44.41 -38.62 24.81
N ALA A 26 43.18 -38.15 25.05
CA ALA A 26 42.79 -37.46 26.29
C ALA A 26 41.26 -37.53 26.49
N SER A 27 40.86 -37.62 27.76
CA SER A 27 39.54 -37.88 28.35
C SER A 27 38.35 -37.04 27.83
N PRO A 28 37.09 -37.47 28.05
CA PRO A 28 35.92 -36.81 27.48
C PRO A 28 35.59 -35.56 28.30
N ASP A 29 36.12 -34.42 27.87
CA ASP A 29 35.60 -33.13 28.31
C ASP A 29 34.43 -32.74 27.40
N ALA A 30 33.38 -32.21 28.03
CA ALA A 30 32.06 -32.03 27.44
C ALA A 30 32.13 -31.22 26.14
N ALA A 31 31.62 -31.80 25.06
CA ALA A 31 31.38 -31.08 23.82
C ALA A 31 30.54 -29.82 24.12
N PRO A 32 30.87 -28.65 23.55
CA PRO A 32 29.97 -27.51 23.66
C PRO A 32 28.69 -27.88 22.93
N VAL A 33 27.61 -28.02 23.70
CA VAL A 33 26.27 -28.24 23.19
C VAL A 33 25.99 -27.08 22.21
N PRO A 34 25.72 -27.32 20.92
CA PRO A 34 25.30 -26.26 20.04
C PRO A 34 24.00 -25.70 20.61
N ALA A 35 24.00 -24.41 20.93
CA ALA A 35 22.80 -23.74 21.43
C ALA A 35 21.66 -24.05 20.44
N PRO A 36 20.55 -24.66 20.91
CA PRO A 36 19.41 -24.83 20.04
C PRO A 36 18.89 -23.42 19.76
N ASN A 37 18.59 -23.13 18.50
CA ASN A 37 17.73 -22.03 18.03
C ASN A 37 18.38 -20.83 17.33
N THR A 38 19.64 -20.87 16.88
CA THR A 38 20.07 -19.89 15.86
C THR A 38 19.75 -20.45 14.47
N PRO A 39 18.75 -19.92 13.73
CA PRO A 39 18.47 -20.35 12.38
C PRO A 39 19.74 -20.22 11.53
N ALA A 40 20.07 -21.27 10.77
CA ALA A 40 21.22 -21.23 9.87
C ALA A 40 21.08 -20.03 8.91
N PRO A 41 22.15 -19.28 8.57
CA PRO A 41 22.05 -18.07 7.76
C PRO A 41 21.25 -18.23 6.45
N GLY A 42 21.30 -19.40 5.82
CA GLY A 42 20.52 -19.71 4.62
C GLY A 42 19.00 -19.73 4.83
N THR A 43 18.53 -20.11 6.03
CA THR A 43 17.09 -20.15 6.36
C THR A 43 16.49 -18.75 6.49
N LEU A 44 17.25 -17.78 7.02
CA LEU A 44 16.83 -16.37 7.08
C LEU A 44 16.73 -15.73 5.68
N LEU A 45 17.65 -16.10 4.77
CA LEU A 45 17.59 -15.66 3.38
C LEU A 45 16.38 -16.27 2.66
N GLN A 46 16.11 -17.57 2.89
CA GLN A 46 14.94 -18.25 2.33
C GLN A 46 13.63 -17.63 2.81
N ASP A 47 13.53 -17.30 4.10
CA ASP A 47 12.35 -16.63 4.67
C ASP A 47 12.13 -15.23 4.06
N ARG A 48 13.21 -14.44 3.92
CA ARG A 48 13.15 -13.14 3.23
C ARG A 48 12.71 -13.28 1.77
N LEU A 49 13.25 -14.26 1.04
CA LEU A 49 12.87 -14.52 -0.36
C LEU A 49 11.41 -14.98 -0.46
N ALA A 50 10.96 -15.86 0.43
CA ALA A 50 9.57 -16.28 0.49
C ALA A 50 8.64 -15.08 0.76
N GLY A 51 9.03 -14.18 1.67
CA GLY A 51 8.35 -12.90 1.91
C GLY A 51 8.26 -12.02 0.66
N TRP A 52 9.36 -11.88 -0.10
CA TRP A 52 9.37 -11.10 -1.34
C TRP A 52 8.51 -11.71 -2.45
N VAL A 53 8.53 -13.04 -2.61
CA VAL A 53 7.66 -13.72 -3.58
C VAL A 53 6.20 -13.53 -3.18
N SER A 54 5.87 -13.66 -1.89
CA SER A 54 4.53 -13.40 -1.37
C SER A 54 4.08 -11.95 -1.62
N ASP A 55 4.97 -10.98 -1.47
CA ASP A 55 4.70 -9.57 -1.75
C ASP A 55 4.42 -9.32 -3.24
N LEU A 56 5.23 -9.92 -4.12
CA LEU A 56 5.04 -9.81 -5.57
C LEU A 56 3.74 -10.47 -6.01
N THR A 57 3.41 -11.65 -5.49
CA THR A 57 2.14 -12.32 -5.77
C THR A 57 0.96 -11.48 -5.27
N THR A 58 1.04 -10.93 -4.06
CA THR A 58 0.00 -10.06 -3.51
C THR A 58 -0.21 -8.83 -4.40
N LEU A 59 0.87 -8.13 -4.76
CA LEU A 59 0.77 -6.97 -5.65
C LEU A 59 0.20 -7.35 -7.02
N HIS A 60 0.63 -8.47 -7.59
CA HIS A 60 0.13 -8.94 -8.86
C HIS A 60 -1.38 -9.20 -8.82
N GLU A 61 -1.87 -9.94 -7.84
CA GLU A 61 -3.31 -10.23 -7.69
C GLU A 61 -4.14 -8.95 -7.49
N LEU A 62 -3.65 -8.00 -6.69
CA LEU A 62 -4.33 -6.73 -6.46
C LEU A 62 -4.35 -5.86 -7.73
N THR A 63 -3.25 -5.80 -8.47
CA THR A 63 -3.19 -5.06 -9.75
C THR A 63 -4.06 -5.71 -10.83
N GLU A 64 -4.15 -7.04 -10.86
CA GLU A 64 -5.03 -7.77 -11.78
C GLU A 64 -6.50 -7.47 -11.47
N ARG A 65 -6.91 -7.57 -10.20
CA ARG A 65 -8.27 -7.22 -9.76
C ARG A 65 -8.64 -5.79 -10.13
N LEU A 66 -7.73 -4.84 -9.88
CA LEU A 66 -7.96 -3.45 -10.24
C LEU A 66 -8.08 -3.26 -11.76
N SER A 67 -7.23 -3.91 -12.55
CA SER A 67 -7.25 -3.80 -14.02
C SER A 67 -8.54 -4.31 -14.66
N ARG A 68 -9.27 -5.21 -13.98
CA ARG A 68 -10.59 -5.69 -14.40
C ARG A 68 -11.73 -4.68 -14.16
N THR A 69 -11.46 -3.58 -13.48
CA THR A 69 -12.45 -2.50 -13.28
C THR A 69 -12.48 -1.58 -14.50
N HIS A 70 -13.67 -1.38 -15.07
CA HIS A 70 -13.89 -0.59 -16.29
C HIS A 70 -14.68 0.70 -16.07
N ALA A 71 -14.94 1.04 -14.81
CA ALA A 71 -15.62 2.26 -14.40
C ALA A 71 -14.97 2.82 -13.13
N LEU A 72 -15.06 4.13 -12.96
CA LEU A 72 -14.37 4.86 -11.90
C LEU A 72 -14.79 4.42 -10.50
N GLU A 73 -16.09 4.33 -10.23
CA GLU A 73 -16.59 3.96 -8.90
C GLU A 73 -16.15 2.54 -8.45
N PRO A 74 -16.29 1.48 -9.27
CA PRO A 74 -15.73 0.17 -8.94
C PRO A 74 -14.22 0.18 -8.70
N ALA A 75 -13.46 0.96 -9.48
CA ALA A 75 -12.01 1.08 -9.32
C ALA A 75 -11.63 1.75 -7.99
N LEU A 76 -12.36 2.80 -7.58
CA LEU A 76 -12.16 3.48 -6.30
C LEU A 76 -12.49 2.57 -5.10
N HIS A 77 -13.58 1.79 -5.18
CA HIS A 77 -13.90 0.80 -4.15
C HIS A 77 -12.81 -0.28 -4.04
N GLU A 78 -12.27 -0.72 -5.18
CA GLU A 78 -11.19 -1.69 -5.20
C GLU A 78 -9.89 -1.12 -4.62
N LEU A 79 -9.52 0.12 -4.98
CA LEU A 79 -8.39 0.85 -4.39
C LEU A 79 -8.50 0.88 -2.85
N LEU A 80 -9.66 1.27 -2.32
CA LEU A 80 -9.86 1.35 -0.87
C LEU A 80 -9.76 -0.01 -0.20
N ARG A 81 -10.41 -1.03 -0.76
CA ARG A 81 -10.41 -2.39 -0.22
C ARG A 81 -9.00 -3.00 -0.23
N ALA A 82 -8.30 -2.91 -1.36
CA ALA A 82 -6.96 -3.45 -1.52
C ALA A 82 -5.96 -2.72 -0.61
N GLY A 83 -6.00 -1.38 -0.59
CA GLY A 83 -5.14 -0.60 0.29
C GLY A 83 -5.41 -0.89 1.76
N ALA A 84 -6.68 -1.03 2.18
CA ALA A 84 -7.05 -1.37 3.55
C ALA A 84 -6.47 -2.73 3.97
N ALA A 85 -6.51 -3.71 3.07
CA ALA A 85 -5.90 -5.02 3.30
C ALA A 85 -4.36 -4.94 3.41
N LEU A 86 -3.70 -4.11 2.60
CA LEU A 86 -2.24 -3.92 2.64
C LEU A 86 -1.77 -3.23 3.94
N VAL A 87 -2.50 -2.22 4.40
CA VAL A 87 -2.11 -1.39 5.56
C VAL A 87 -2.76 -1.83 6.86
N GLY A 88 -3.59 -2.87 6.85
CA GLY A 88 -4.26 -3.41 8.04
C GLY A 88 -5.35 -2.51 8.61
N ALA A 89 -5.99 -1.68 7.78
CA ALA A 89 -7.06 -0.78 8.21
C ALA A 89 -8.45 -1.38 7.99
N ARG A 90 -9.42 -0.99 8.83
CA ARG A 90 -10.83 -1.41 8.70
C ARG A 90 -11.68 -0.39 7.96
N ARG A 91 -11.22 0.86 7.93
CA ARG A 91 -11.92 2.01 7.37
C ARG A 91 -11.01 2.78 6.44
N GLY A 92 -11.59 3.44 5.46
CA GLY A 92 -10.87 4.35 4.59
C GLY A 92 -11.80 5.20 3.76
N LEU A 93 -11.25 6.24 3.15
CA LEU A 93 -11.95 7.09 2.21
C LEU A 93 -11.01 7.48 1.07
N VAL A 94 -11.59 7.76 -0.09
CA VAL A 94 -10.87 8.35 -1.21
C VAL A 94 -11.59 9.61 -1.61
N ALA A 95 -10.85 10.71 -1.67
CA ALA A 95 -11.32 11.98 -2.19
C ALA A 95 -10.68 12.18 -3.57
N LEU A 96 -11.50 12.07 -4.61
CA LEU A 96 -11.10 12.36 -5.99
C LEU A 96 -11.47 13.80 -6.30
N GLU A 97 -10.46 14.63 -6.49
CA GLU A 97 -10.57 16.03 -6.90
C GLU A 97 -9.41 16.33 -7.85
N PRO A 98 -9.57 16.06 -9.16
CA PRO A 98 -8.55 16.35 -10.14
C PRO A 98 -8.11 17.81 -10.07
N GLY A 99 -6.79 18.04 -10.08
CA GLY A 99 -6.18 19.36 -9.88
C GLY A 99 -6.45 20.36 -11.01
N ASP A 100 -6.87 19.87 -12.19
CA ASP A 100 -7.30 20.68 -13.32
C ASP A 100 -8.73 21.25 -13.18
N GLY A 101 -9.48 20.81 -12.15
CA GLY A 101 -10.85 21.22 -11.90
C GLY A 101 -11.89 20.65 -12.88
N LEU A 102 -11.49 19.78 -13.82
CA LEU A 102 -12.36 19.28 -14.89
C LEU A 102 -13.24 18.09 -14.49
N GLY A 103 -13.33 17.79 -13.18
CA GLY A 103 -14.13 16.70 -12.63
C GLY A 103 -13.71 15.31 -13.13
N PRO A 104 -14.41 14.24 -12.72
CA PRO A 104 -15.43 14.23 -11.69
C PRO A 104 -14.83 14.49 -10.30
N ARG A 105 -15.60 15.16 -9.43
CA ARG A 105 -15.30 15.26 -8.00
C ARG A 105 -16.15 14.24 -7.27
N THR A 106 -15.52 13.32 -6.55
CA THR A 106 -16.25 12.32 -5.76
C THR A 106 -15.51 11.99 -4.48
N THR A 107 -16.26 11.61 -3.44
CA THR A 107 -15.71 11.08 -2.20
C THR A 107 -16.42 9.79 -1.87
N LEU A 108 -15.65 8.72 -1.67
CA LEU A 108 -16.17 7.39 -1.36
C LEU A 108 -15.54 6.87 -0.08
N GLY A 109 -16.33 6.12 0.69
CA GLY A 109 -15.92 5.53 1.96
C GLY A 109 -15.93 4.01 1.91
N LEU A 110 -14.99 3.39 2.62
CA LEU A 110 -14.97 1.99 3.00
C LEU A 110 -15.15 1.93 4.51
N GLY A 111 -16.21 1.26 4.98
CA GLY A 111 -16.53 1.23 6.41
C GLY A 111 -16.95 2.59 6.98
N LEU A 112 -17.32 3.53 6.10
CA LEU A 112 -17.83 4.87 6.44
C LEU A 112 -19.15 5.08 5.70
N GLY A 113 -20.22 5.38 6.44
CA GLY A 113 -21.52 5.71 5.87
C GLY A 113 -21.55 7.14 5.33
N ARG A 114 -22.63 7.50 4.61
CA ARG A 114 -22.83 8.87 4.08
C ARG A 114 -22.79 9.93 5.19
N ALA A 115 -23.32 9.63 6.37
CA ALA A 115 -23.29 10.55 7.51
C ALA A 115 -21.85 10.76 8.03
N ASP A 116 -21.03 9.71 8.02
CA ASP A 116 -19.63 9.78 8.45
C ASP A 116 -18.82 10.62 7.47
N LEU A 117 -18.98 10.37 6.17
CA LEU A 117 -18.36 11.19 5.11
C LEU A 117 -18.76 12.66 5.23
N GLY A 118 -20.06 12.94 5.42
CA GLY A 118 -20.54 14.31 5.64
C GLY A 118 -19.97 14.96 6.91
N HIS A 119 -19.58 14.18 7.92
CA HIS A 119 -18.90 14.71 9.10
C HIS A 119 -17.43 15.05 8.80
N ILE A 120 -16.76 14.20 8.03
CA ILE A 120 -15.38 14.41 7.58
C ILE A 120 -15.28 15.66 6.69
N GLU A 121 -16.26 15.90 5.80
CA GLU A 121 -16.33 17.11 4.96
C GLU A 121 -16.42 18.42 5.76
N THR A 122 -16.71 18.37 7.08
CA THR A 122 -16.70 19.57 7.93
C THR A 122 -15.32 19.97 8.43
N VAL A 123 -14.31 19.13 8.25
CA VAL A 123 -12.93 19.49 8.60
C VAL A 123 -12.41 20.50 7.57
N PRO A 124 -11.75 21.59 8.00
CA PRO A 124 -11.23 22.60 7.07
C PRO A 124 -10.32 22.00 6.01
N ARG A 125 -10.43 22.49 4.77
CA ARG A 125 -9.48 22.10 3.72
C ARG A 125 -8.07 22.48 4.12
N GLY A 126 -7.15 21.54 4.00
CA GLY A 126 -5.75 21.67 4.41
C GLY A 126 -5.46 21.14 5.82
N ALA A 127 -6.50 20.85 6.61
CA ALA A 127 -6.38 20.16 7.90
C ALA A 127 -6.47 18.63 7.76
N LEU A 128 -6.95 18.14 6.61
CA LEU A 128 -6.96 16.71 6.29
C LEU A 128 -5.78 16.35 5.39
N PRO A 129 -5.21 15.12 5.56
CA PRO A 129 -4.06 14.66 4.78
C PRO A 129 -4.24 14.72 3.26
N TYR A 130 -5.48 14.57 2.77
CA TYR A 130 -5.75 14.55 1.34
C TYR A 130 -5.91 15.94 0.70
N ASP A 131 -6.09 16.99 1.51
CA ASP A 131 -6.36 18.36 1.03
C ASP A 131 -5.10 19.20 0.84
N THR A 132 -3.98 18.78 1.39
CA THR A 132 -2.71 19.52 1.41
C THR A 132 -2.02 19.56 0.05
N GLY A 133 -2.49 18.80 -0.93
CA GLY A 133 -1.85 18.69 -2.24
C GLY A 133 -0.44 18.10 -2.18
N THR A 134 -0.10 17.42 -1.07
CA THR A 134 1.21 16.80 -0.91
C THR A 134 1.43 15.72 -1.96
N THR A 135 2.69 15.56 -2.34
CA THR A 135 3.15 14.50 -3.24
C THR A 135 3.69 13.29 -2.47
N THR A 136 3.71 13.38 -1.14
CA THR A 136 4.24 12.37 -0.22
C THR A 136 3.14 11.76 0.63
N GLU A 137 3.40 10.56 1.14
CA GLU A 137 2.57 9.94 2.17
C GLU A 137 2.50 10.82 3.43
N ILE A 138 1.38 10.74 4.14
CA ILE A 138 1.17 11.40 5.43
C ILE A 138 0.73 10.34 6.43
N VAL A 139 1.36 10.33 7.60
CA VAL A 139 1.10 9.41 8.70
C VAL A 139 0.78 10.22 9.94
N HIS A 140 -0.39 9.98 10.52
CA HIS A 140 -0.80 10.50 11.82
C HIS A 140 -1.03 9.31 12.77
N PRO A 141 0.00 8.89 13.54
CA PRO A 141 -0.04 7.65 14.31
C PRO A 141 -0.92 7.74 15.56
N ASP A 142 -1.13 8.95 16.09
CA ASP A 142 -2.02 9.22 17.22
C ASP A 142 -2.58 10.65 17.12
N LEU A 143 -3.78 10.77 16.55
CA LEU A 143 -4.47 12.04 16.35
C LEU A 143 -4.84 12.74 17.67
N LEU A 144 -4.99 11.98 18.75
CA LEU A 144 -5.33 12.54 20.06
C LEU A 144 -4.10 13.21 20.68
N ALA A 145 -2.93 12.59 20.54
CA ALA A 145 -1.66 13.09 21.06
C ALA A 145 -0.93 14.07 20.12
N GLU A 146 -1.36 14.21 18.87
CA GLU A 146 -0.63 15.01 17.87
C GLU A 146 -0.75 16.53 18.08
N ASP A 147 0.40 17.17 18.30
CA ASP A 147 0.49 18.62 18.40
C ASP A 147 0.23 19.30 17.04
N GLY A 148 -0.51 20.41 17.07
CA GLY A 148 -0.78 21.21 15.86
C GLY A 148 -1.87 20.65 14.93
N LEU A 149 -2.45 19.48 15.26
CA LEU A 149 -3.61 18.95 14.55
C LEU A 149 -4.84 19.86 14.77
N ASP A 150 -5.53 20.19 13.68
CA ASP A 150 -6.72 21.03 13.71
C ASP A 150 -7.77 20.49 14.73
N PRO A 151 -8.32 21.34 15.61
CA PRO A 151 -9.29 20.92 16.61
C PRO A 151 -10.51 20.21 16.02
N ARG A 152 -10.95 20.64 14.82
CA ARG A 152 -12.08 20.03 14.12
C ARG A 152 -11.74 18.63 13.62
N HIS A 153 -10.52 18.41 13.13
CA HIS A 153 -10.09 17.07 12.74
C HIS A 153 -10.14 16.13 13.96
N ARG A 154 -9.64 16.57 15.13
CA ARG A 154 -9.70 15.78 16.36
C ARG A 154 -11.12 15.50 16.84
N GLU A 155 -12.03 16.48 16.73
CA GLU A 155 -13.45 16.30 17.08
C GLU A 155 -14.12 15.25 16.20
N VAL A 156 -13.90 15.32 14.88
CA VAL A 156 -14.44 14.35 13.92
C VAL A 156 -13.86 12.97 14.17
N ALA A 157 -12.56 12.87 14.43
CA ALA A 157 -11.88 11.63 14.77
C ALA A 157 -12.49 10.96 16.01
N ALA A 158 -12.66 11.73 17.09
CA ALA A 158 -13.27 11.24 18.32
C ALA A 158 -14.74 10.81 18.11
N ARG A 159 -15.52 11.56 17.34
CA ARG A 159 -16.92 11.23 17.07
C ARG A 159 -17.08 9.97 16.22
N LEU A 160 -16.26 9.83 15.18
CA LEU A 160 -16.28 8.67 14.30
C LEU A 160 -15.50 7.49 14.88
N GLY A 161 -14.77 7.69 15.98
CA GLY A 161 -14.05 6.66 16.72
C GLY A 161 -12.80 6.16 16.00
N TYR A 162 -12.09 7.00 15.25
CA TYR A 162 -10.74 6.68 14.76
C TYR A 162 -9.69 7.50 15.51
N ALA A 163 -8.51 6.91 15.73
CA ALA A 163 -7.43 7.50 16.49
C ALA A 163 -6.14 7.69 15.68
N ALA A 164 -6.02 7.07 14.50
CA ALA A 164 -4.89 7.27 13.59
C ALA A 164 -5.34 7.32 12.13
N SER A 165 -4.51 7.93 11.28
CA SER A 165 -4.75 7.97 9.83
C SER A 165 -3.46 7.83 9.03
N TYR A 166 -3.58 7.17 7.87
CA TYR A 166 -2.51 7.03 6.89
C TYR A 166 -3.03 7.42 5.51
N ALA A 167 -2.37 8.35 4.85
CA ALA A 167 -2.80 8.88 3.57
C ALA A 167 -1.73 8.75 2.50
N LEU A 168 -2.18 8.35 1.31
CA LEU A 168 -1.36 8.30 0.10
C LEU A 168 -1.95 9.22 -0.98
N PRO A 169 -1.15 10.11 -1.58
CA PRO A 169 -1.60 10.96 -2.67
C PRO A 169 -1.84 10.12 -3.93
N LEU A 170 -2.92 10.46 -4.64
CA LEU A 170 -3.20 9.95 -5.97
C LEU A 170 -2.67 10.97 -6.98
N ALA A 171 -1.38 10.86 -7.31
CA ALA A 171 -0.73 11.66 -8.34
C ALA A 171 -0.31 10.79 -9.53
N SER A 172 -0.86 11.06 -10.71
CA SER A 172 -0.47 10.45 -11.98
C SER A 172 0.62 11.28 -12.64
N GLN A 173 1.56 10.61 -13.31
CA GLN A 173 2.56 11.30 -14.14
C GLN A 173 1.92 12.03 -15.33
N THR A 174 0.79 11.50 -15.84
CA THR A 174 0.13 12.02 -17.04
C THR A 174 -0.95 13.05 -16.70
N ALA A 175 -1.78 12.75 -15.69
CA ALA A 175 -2.94 13.58 -15.34
C ALA A 175 -2.69 14.52 -14.14
N GLY A 176 -1.51 14.45 -13.51
CA GLY A 176 -1.21 15.22 -12.31
C GLY A 176 -1.97 14.73 -11.08
N ARG A 177 -2.27 15.65 -10.16
CA ARG A 177 -3.02 15.32 -8.92
C ARG A 177 -4.45 14.93 -9.25
N LEU A 178 -4.84 13.73 -8.82
CA LEU A 178 -6.21 13.23 -8.86
C LEU A 178 -6.92 13.33 -7.51
N GLY A 179 -6.18 13.34 -6.40
CA GLY A 179 -6.75 13.36 -5.05
C GLY A 179 -5.88 12.63 -4.03
N ALA A 180 -6.49 11.97 -3.04
CA ALA A 180 -5.78 11.08 -2.13
C ALA A 180 -6.68 9.94 -1.60
N ALA A 181 -6.04 8.85 -1.18
CA ALA A 181 -6.66 7.76 -0.45
C ALA A 181 -6.18 7.79 1.01
N VAL A 182 -7.09 7.63 1.95
CA VAL A 182 -6.82 7.67 3.39
C VAL A 182 -7.40 6.43 4.06
N TRP A 183 -6.63 5.82 4.93
CA TRP A 183 -7.05 4.71 5.78
C TRP A 183 -7.05 5.14 7.24
N LEU A 184 -8.07 4.71 7.97
CA LEU A 184 -8.33 5.12 9.35
C LEU A 184 -8.26 3.91 10.27
N TYR A 185 -7.65 4.10 11.44
CA TYR A 185 -7.49 3.08 12.47
C TYR A 185 -8.27 3.45 13.72
N ASP A 186 -8.90 2.46 14.34
CA ASP A 186 -9.74 2.63 15.53
C ASP A 186 -8.88 3.01 16.77
N GLU A 187 -7.62 2.56 16.78
CA GLU A 187 -6.63 2.80 17.83
C GLU A 187 -5.37 3.48 17.24
N PRO A 188 -4.52 4.10 18.07
CA PRO A 188 -3.23 4.61 17.63
C PRO A 188 -2.42 3.53 16.90
N ALA A 189 -2.03 3.81 15.66
CA ALA A 189 -1.41 2.82 14.78
C ALA A 189 -0.62 3.50 13.66
N GLU A 190 0.47 2.85 13.25
CA GLU A 190 1.22 3.19 12.04
C GLU A 190 1.45 1.92 11.22
N PRO A 191 1.19 1.93 9.89
CA PRO A 191 1.58 0.84 9.03
C PRO A 191 3.12 0.72 8.99
N HIS A 192 3.61 -0.50 9.17
CA HIS A 192 5.04 -0.79 9.16
C HIS A 192 5.67 -0.47 7.80
N GLU A 193 6.98 -0.28 7.76
CA GLU A 193 7.73 0.11 6.54
C GLU A 193 7.42 -0.79 5.32
N ARG A 194 7.35 -2.12 5.52
CA ARG A 194 6.97 -3.06 4.45
C ARG A 194 5.57 -2.81 3.92
N GLN A 195 4.60 -2.58 4.81
CA GLN A 195 3.20 -2.30 4.42
C GLN A 195 3.10 -0.99 3.65
N ARG A 196 3.78 0.06 4.12
CA ARG A 196 3.86 1.36 3.43
C ARG A 196 4.48 1.22 2.05
N HIS A 197 5.56 0.46 1.94
CA HIS A 197 6.21 0.18 0.66
C HIS A 197 5.25 -0.49 -0.32
N LEU A 198 4.59 -1.59 0.06
CA LEU A 198 3.63 -2.29 -0.80
C LEU A 198 2.43 -1.43 -1.17
N ALA A 199 1.87 -0.70 -0.21
CA ALA A 199 0.77 0.24 -0.44
C ALA A 199 1.19 1.32 -1.44
N GLY A 200 2.39 1.90 -1.31
CA GLY A 200 2.92 2.88 -2.25
C GLY A 200 3.12 2.30 -3.66
N LEU A 201 3.61 1.07 -3.80
CA LEU A 201 3.71 0.38 -5.09
C LEU A 201 2.33 0.18 -5.75
N TYR A 202 1.37 -0.33 -4.99
CA TYR A 202 0.01 -0.56 -5.46
C TYR A 202 -0.70 0.75 -5.85
N VAL A 203 -0.68 1.76 -4.96
CA VAL A 203 -1.35 3.05 -5.18
C VAL A 203 -0.79 3.78 -6.39
N ARG A 204 0.52 3.72 -6.63
CA ARG A 204 1.11 4.31 -7.84
C ARG A 204 0.56 3.67 -9.12
N HIS A 205 0.48 2.34 -9.16
CA HIS A 205 -0.13 1.65 -10.30
C HIS A 205 -1.62 1.99 -10.43
N ALA A 206 -2.33 1.98 -9.30
CA ALA A 206 -3.75 2.24 -9.26
C ALA A 206 -4.11 3.65 -9.73
N THR A 207 -3.29 4.63 -9.37
CA THR A 207 -3.48 6.02 -9.77
C THR A 207 -3.41 6.20 -11.29
N GLU A 208 -2.51 5.50 -11.97
CA GLU A 208 -2.45 5.54 -13.45
C GLU A 208 -3.68 4.88 -14.09
N HIS A 209 -4.24 3.84 -13.46
CA HIS A 209 -5.51 3.26 -13.91
C HIS A 209 -6.69 4.21 -13.71
N LEU A 210 -6.77 4.86 -12.55
CA LEU A 210 -7.79 5.86 -12.26
C LEU A 210 -7.71 7.06 -13.19
N ALA A 211 -6.50 7.52 -13.54
CA ALA A 211 -6.30 8.60 -14.51
C ALA A 211 -6.98 8.28 -15.85
N ARG A 212 -6.78 7.06 -16.37
CA ARG A 212 -7.42 6.61 -17.62
C ARG A 212 -8.93 6.57 -17.51
N LEU A 213 -9.47 6.09 -16.39
CA LEU A 213 -10.92 6.04 -16.17
C LEU A 213 -11.54 7.44 -16.07
N VAL A 214 -10.84 8.38 -15.42
CA VAL A 214 -11.25 9.79 -15.36
C VAL A 214 -11.33 10.40 -16.76
N GLU A 215 -10.33 10.17 -17.61
CA GLU A 215 -10.34 10.66 -19.00
C GLU A 215 -11.50 10.06 -19.83
N VAL A 216 -11.80 8.78 -19.63
CA VAL A 216 -12.95 8.13 -20.27
C VAL A 216 -14.27 8.77 -19.84
N GLU A 217 -14.47 8.97 -18.53
CA GLU A 217 -15.67 9.63 -18.00
C GLU A 217 -15.83 11.07 -18.52
N ARG A 218 -14.74 11.84 -18.55
CA ARG A 218 -14.73 13.20 -19.13
C ARG A 218 -15.13 13.20 -20.60
N THR A 219 -14.58 12.27 -21.37
CA THR A 219 -14.88 12.15 -22.81
C THR A 219 -16.36 11.82 -23.02
N ARG A 220 -16.90 10.88 -22.24
CA ARG A 220 -18.33 10.53 -22.29
C ARG A 220 -19.22 11.72 -21.95
N ALA A 221 -18.91 12.46 -20.89
CA ALA A 221 -19.66 13.64 -20.48
C ALA A 221 -19.67 14.74 -21.56
N ARG A 222 -18.51 14.97 -22.20
CA ARG A 222 -18.41 15.94 -23.31
C ARG A 222 -19.25 15.53 -24.52
N VAL A 223 -19.19 14.25 -24.92
CA VAL A 223 -19.98 13.74 -26.05
C VAL A 223 -21.48 13.83 -25.75
N ALA A 224 -21.90 13.48 -24.53
CA ALA A 224 -23.30 13.61 -24.11
C ALA A 224 -23.80 15.06 -24.24
N THR A 225 -22.99 16.02 -23.79
CA THR A 225 -23.31 17.45 -23.90
C THR A 225 -23.48 17.88 -25.37
N ILE A 226 -22.62 17.40 -26.28
CA ILE A 226 -22.70 17.73 -27.72
C ILE A 226 -23.95 17.12 -28.36
N THR A 227 -24.40 15.94 -27.93
CA THR A 227 -25.59 15.28 -28.49
C THR A 227 -26.91 15.82 -27.95
N GLU A 228 -26.87 16.60 -26.86
CA GLU A 228 -28.02 17.28 -26.27
C GLU A 228 -28.26 18.68 -26.87
N GLU A 229 -27.30 19.20 -27.65
CA GLU A 229 -27.41 20.45 -28.44
C GLU A 229 -27.85 20.20 -29.89
#